data_AF-A0A2W7RLJ9-F1
#
_entry.id   AF-A0A2W7RLJ9-F1
#
_cell.length_a   1.000
_cell.length_b   1.000
_cell.length_c   1.000
_cell.angle_alpha   90.00
_cell.angle_beta   90.00
_cell.angle_gamma   90.00
#
_symmetry.space_group_name_H-M   'P 1'
#
loop_
_entity.id
_entity.type
_entity.pdbx_description
1 polymer ?
#
loop_
_entity_poly.entity_id
_entity_poly.type
_entity_poly.pdbx_seq_one_letter_code
_entity_poly.pdbx_strand_id
1 'polypeptide(L)'
;MVDQLNPADNGLFQSGKINRGLPFLEIQELMKDSTYVRYWDDKAAAPYLYSERNSAWVTFEDEESIASKMDFSIDKGLGGAMFSELSEDPSRSLLNTMYRQLNSDLEN
;
A
#
# COMPACT_ATOMS: atom_id res chain seq x y z
N MET A 1 1.77 1.42 10.92
CA MET A 1 3.16 1.32 11.41
C MET A 1 3.22 0.44 12.64
N VAL A 2 4.17 -0.48 12.64
CA VAL A 2 4.49 -1.42 13.72
C VAL A 2 5.95 -1.20 14.08
N ASP A 3 6.23 -1.00 15.36
CA ASP A 3 7.57 -0.72 15.86
C ASP A 3 8.15 -1.93 16.60
N GLN A 4 9.47 -1.94 16.77
CA GLN A 4 10.22 -2.98 17.49
C GLN A 4 10.06 -4.37 16.86
N LEU A 5 9.96 -4.44 15.53
CA LEU A 5 9.82 -5.70 14.83
C LEU A 5 11.13 -6.50 14.80
N ASN A 6 11.00 -7.82 14.87
CA ASN A 6 12.10 -8.73 14.57
C ASN A 6 12.57 -8.51 13.12
N PRO A 7 13.89 -8.42 12.86
CA PRO A 7 14.41 -8.21 11.51
C PRO A 7 14.30 -9.42 10.57
N ALA A 8 13.95 -10.60 11.08
CA ALA A 8 13.73 -11.78 10.25
C ALA A 8 12.72 -11.50 9.12
N ASP A 9 13.03 -12.00 7.92
CA ASP A 9 12.21 -11.86 6.71
C ASP A 9 11.80 -10.41 6.39
N ASN A 10 12.68 -9.43 6.68
CA ASN A 10 12.39 -8.00 6.51
C ASN A 10 11.13 -7.56 7.27
N GLY A 11 10.90 -8.17 8.43
CA GLY A 11 9.73 -7.95 9.27
C GLY A 11 8.45 -8.62 8.77
N LEU A 12 8.47 -9.32 7.63
CA LEU A 12 7.29 -10.05 7.16
C LEU A 12 7.01 -11.26 8.08
N PHE A 13 5.73 -11.51 8.35
CA PHE A 13 5.24 -12.57 9.25
C PHE A 13 5.74 -12.51 10.71
N GLN A 14 6.29 -11.37 11.13
CA GLN A 14 6.74 -11.19 12.50
C GLN A 14 5.62 -10.64 13.39
N SER A 15 5.60 -11.07 14.64
CA SER A 15 4.69 -10.52 15.64
C SER A 15 5.12 -9.10 16.02
N GLY A 16 4.14 -8.20 16.12
CA GLY A 16 4.38 -6.83 16.55
C GLY A 16 3.08 -6.16 17.00
N LYS A 17 3.20 -4.97 17.61
CA LYS A 17 2.05 -4.18 18.06
C LYS A 17 1.89 -2.97 17.14
N ILE A 18 0.72 -2.85 16.52
CA ILE A 18 0.38 -1.65 15.74
C ILE A 18 0.45 -0.44 16.67
N ASN A 19 1.27 0.54 16.27
CA ASN A 19 1.40 1.80 17.00
C ASN A 19 0.41 2.84 16.48
N ARG A 20 0.41 3.08 15.16
CA ARG A 20 -0.48 4.05 14.50
C ARG A 20 -0.74 3.72 13.02
N GLY A 21 -1.84 4.27 12.49
CA GLY A 21 -2.06 4.43 11.05
C GLY A 21 -1.29 5.63 10.50
N LEU A 22 -0.91 5.57 9.23
CA LEU A 22 -0.21 6.65 8.52
C LEU A 22 -1.05 7.04 7.31
N PRO A 23 -1.28 8.35 7.05
CA PRO A 23 -1.87 8.78 5.79
C PRO A 23 -0.91 8.46 4.63
N PHE A 24 -1.45 8.24 3.44
CA PHE A 24 -0.62 7.89 2.27
C PHE A 24 0.46 8.94 1.97
N LEU A 25 0.17 10.23 2.18
CA LEU A 25 1.18 11.30 2.07
C LEU A 25 2.41 11.04 2.96
N GLU A 26 2.22 10.57 4.20
CA GLU A 26 3.35 10.27 5.09
C GLU A 26 4.12 9.05 4.62
N ILE A 27 3.43 8.04 4.08
CA ILE A 27 4.07 6.86 3.48
C ILE A 27 4.92 7.25 2.27
N GLN A 28 4.45 8.18 1.42
CA GLN A 28 5.22 8.71 0.30
C GLN A 28 6.51 9.42 0.76
N GLU A 29 6.49 10.09 1.91
CA GLU A 29 7.71 10.67 2.50
C GLU A 29 8.65 9.59 3.04
N LEU A 30 8.12 8.54 3.69
CA LEU A 30 8.93 7.40 4.12
C LEU A 30 9.58 6.67 2.94
N MET A 31 8.89 6.55 1.80
CA MET A 31 9.46 5.97 0.57
C MET A 31 10.64 6.76 0.00
N LYS A 32 10.76 8.06 0.31
CA LYS A 32 11.90 8.90 -0.08
C LYS A 32 13.06 8.80 0.91
N ASP A 33 12.80 8.31 2.12
CA ASP A 33 13.83 8.07 3.13
C ASP A 33 14.58 6.77 2.82
N SER A 34 15.88 6.91 2.53
CA SER A 34 16.79 5.78 2.26
C SER A 34 16.86 4.71 3.35
N THR A 35 16.38 4.98 4.56
CA THR A 35 16.33 4.01 5.66
C THR A 35 15.15 3.06 5.59
N TYR A 36 14.15 3.35 4.74
CA TYR A 36 13.02 2.48 4.46
C TYR A 36 13.18 1.86 3.08
N VAL A 37 12.93 0.56 3.00
CA VAL A 37 12.94 -0.18 1.74
C VAL A 37 11.54 -0.70 1.49
N ARG A 38 11.01 -0.46 0.28
CA ARG A 38 9.75 -1.05 -0.19
C ARG A 38 9.98 -2.49 -0.60
N TYR A 39 9.15 -3.37 -0.07
CA TYR A 39 9.05 -4.78 -0.42
C TYR A 39 7.64 -5.11 -0.89
N TRP A 40 7.49 -6.28 -1.51
CA TRP A 40 6.22 -6.80 -2.01
C TRP A 40 5.99 -8.21 -1.46
N ASP A 41 4.78 -8.48 -0.97
CA ASP A 41 4.34 -9.83 -0.63
C ASP A 41 3.52 -10.40 -1.81
N ASP A 42 4.13 -11.31 -2.56
CA ASP A 42 3.50 -11.95 -3.73
C ASP A 42 2.21 -12.71 -3.39
N LYS A 43 2.10 -13.26 -2.17
CA LYS A 43 0.91 -14.03 -1.78
C LYS A 43 -0.27 -13.12 -1.44
N ALA A 44 0.03 -11.97 -0.83
CA ALA A 44 -0.96 -10.98 -0.45
C ALA A 44 -1.26 -9.97 -1.58
N ALA A 45 -0.39 -9.88 -2.59
CA ALA A 45 -0.36 -8.82 -3.59
C ALA A 45 -0.37 -7.43 -2.93
N ALA A 46 0.53 -7.23 -1.96
CA ALA A 46 0.54 -6.05 -1.11
C ALA A 46 1.96 -5.51 -0.86
N PRO A 47 2.15 -4.18 -0.85
CA PRO A 47 3.41 -3.56 -0.53
C PRO A 47 3.58 -3.40 0.99
N TYR A 48 4.84 -3.33 1.42
CA TYR A 48 5.19 -2.89 2.76
C TYR A 48 6.55 -2.18 2.76
N LEU A 49 6.72 -1.24 3.68
CA LEU A 49 8.02 -0.65 3.97
C LEU A 49 8.61 -1.32 5.20
N TYR A 50 9.91 -1.59 5.15
CA TYR A 50 10.66 -2.04 6.31
C TYR A 50 11.92 -1.20 6.50
N SER A 51 12.21 -0.86 7.75
CA SER A 51 13.42 -0.19 8.18
C SER A 51 14.06 -0.94 9.34
N GLU A 52 15.20 -1.58 9.10
CA GLU A 52 15.97 -2.24 10.15
C GLU A 52 16.49 -1.21 11.17
N ARG A 53 16.98 -0.06 10.68
CA ARG A 53 17.48 1.06 11.51
C ARG A 53 16.46 1.54 12.52
N ASN A 54 15.20 1.67 12.09
CA ASN A 54 14.13 2.17 12.95
C ASN A 54 13.35 1.02 13.61
N SER A 55 13.70 -0.24 13.30
CA SER A 55 12.93 -1.44 13.66
C SER A 55 11.43 -1.28 13.36
N ALA A 56 11.12 -0.66 12.21
CA ALA A 56 9.79 -0.22 11.85
C ALA A 56 9.29 -0.94 10.60
N TRP A 57 8.01 -1.29 10.61
CA TRP A 57 7.32 -1.95 9.51
C TRP A 57 5.99 -1.26 9.21
N VAL A 58 5.71 -1.02 7.93
CA VAL A 58 4.53 -0.27 7.47
C VAL A 58 3.87 -1.03 6.34
N THR A 59 2.64 -1.50 6.56
CA THR A 59 1.76 -1.95 5.47
C THR A 59 0.91 -0.79 4.96
N PHE A 60 0.63 -0.79 3.66
CA PHE A 60 -0.10 0.25 2.98
C PHE A 60 -0.62 -0.25 1.63
N GLU A 61 -1.33 0.62 0.92
CA GLU A 61 -1.68 0.44 -0.49
C GLU A 61 -0.90 1.42 -1.34
N ASP A 62 -0.48 0.99 -2.54
CA ASP A 62 0.06 1.87 -3.55
C ASP A 62 -0.60 1.63 -4.92
N GLU A 63 -0.10 2.29 -5.97
CA GLU A 63 -0.67 2.16 -7.30
C GLU A 63 -0.66 0.70 -7.82
N GLU A 64 0.33 -0.12 -7.44
CA GLU A 64 0.44 -1.52 -7.89
C GLU A 64 -0.63 -2.41 -7.23
N SER A 65 -0.81 -2.30 -5.90
CA SER A 65 -1.85 -3.08 -5.20
C SER A 65 -3.26 -2.59 -5.52
N ILE A 66 -3.44 -1.28 -5.69
CA ILE A 66 -4.71 -0.70 -6.11
C ILE A 66 -5.12 -1.19 -7.50
N ALA A 67 -4.20 -1.16 -8.48
CA ALA A 67 -4.47 -1.69 -9.81
C ALA A 67 -4.88 -3.17 -9.74
N SER A 68 -4.12 -3.98 -9.01
CA SER A 68 -4.40 -5.41 -8.82
C SER A 68 -5.79 -5.67 -8.22
N LYS A 69 -6.24 -4.82 -7.28
CA LYS A 69 -7.59 -4.92 -6.69
C LYS A 69 -8.70 -4.49 -7.62
N MET A 70 -8.44 -3.53 -8.50
CA MET A 70 -9.42 -3.12 -9.50
C MET A 70 -9.59 -4.23 -10.55
N ASP A 71 -8.49 -4.84 -10.99
CA ASP A 71 -8.52 -6.02 -11.87
C ASP A 71 -9.32 -7.15 -11.23
N PHE A 72 -9.07 -7.44 -9.95
CA PHE A 72 -9.88 -8.42 -9.21
C PHE A 72 -11.36 -8.05 -9.19
N SER A 73 -11.70 -6.78 -9.00
CA SER A 73 -13.09 -6.31 -8.99
C SER A 73 -13.77 -6.51 -10.35
N ILE A 74 -13.06 -6.22 -11.44
CA ILE A 74 -13.52 -6.41 -12.82
C ILE A 74 -13.72 -7.90 -13.10
N ASP A 75 -12.71 -8.73 -12.81
CA ASP A 75 -12.72 -10.19 -13.03
C ASP A 75 -13.85 -10.89 -12.27
N LYS A 76 -14.23 -10.35 -11.11
CA LYS A 76 -15.34 -10.88 -10.30
C LYS A 76 -16.69 -10.26 -10.62
N GLY A 77 -16.76 -9.30 -11.54
CA GLY A 77 -18.00 -8.60 -11.89
C GLY A 77 -18.60 -7.83 -10.71
N LEU A 78 -17.74 -7.26 -9.85
CA LEU A 78 -18.17 -6.41 -8.74
C LEU A 78 -18.60 -5.03 -9.26
N GLY A 79 -19.50 -4.36 -8.53
CA GLY A 79 -20.09 -3.09 -8.96
C GLY A 79 -19.17 -1.86 -8.89
N GLY A 80 -17.91 -2.02 -8.48
CA GLY A 80 -16.93 -0.96 -8.30
C GLY A 80 -16.09 -1.15 -7.04
N ALA A 81 -15.43 -0.08 -6.60
CA ALA A 81 -14.57 -0.07 -5.42
C ALA A 81 -14.84 1.14 -4.52
N MET A 82 -14.46 1.01 -3.25
CA MET A 82 -14.51 2.08 -2.24
C MET A 82 -13.11 2.27 -1.68
N PHE A 83 -12.74 3.51 -1.38
CA PHE A 83 -11.52 3.86 -0.66
C PHE A 83 -11.83 4.83 0.48
N SER A 84 -11.02 4.80 1.53
CA SER A 84 -11.07 5.71 2.66
C SER A 84 -9.64 6.15 2.98
N GLU A 85 -9.31 7.44 3.11
CA GLU A 85 -10.12 8.62 2.78
C GLU A 85 -9.34 9.61 1.89
N LEU A 86 -10.06 10.48 1.19
CA LEU A 86 -9.48 11.38 0.18
C LEU A 86 -8.45 12.36 0.74
N SER A 87 -8.57 12.77 2.01
CA SER A 87 -7.63 13.67 2.70
C SER A 87 -6.22 13.10 2.82
N GLU A 88 -6.08 11.77 2.82
CA GLU A 88 -4.79 11.11 3.07
C GLU A 88 -3.90 11.02 1.83
N ASP A 89 -4.46 11.24 0.62
CA ASP A 89 -3.73 11.32 -0.66
C ASP A 89 -4.06 12.62 -1.41
N PRO A 90 -3.44 13.76 -1.05
CA PRO A 90 -3.67 15.03 -1.73
C PRO A 90 -3.29 15.01 -3.23
N SER A 91 -2.36 14.13 -3.63
CA SER A 91 -1.93 13.96 -5.01
C SER A 91 -2.98 13.24 -5.87
N ARG A 92 -3.90 12.50 -5.21
CA ARG A 92 -4.92 11.64 -5.81
C ARG A 92 -4.32 10.53 -6.68
N SER A 93 -3.06 10.18 -6.49
CA SER A 93 -2.38 9.11 -7.21
C SER A 93 -3.13 7.78 -7.12
N LEU A 94 -3.63 7.41 -5.93
CA LEU A 94 -4.36 6.16 -5.72
C LEU A 94 -5.75 6.22 -6.35
N LEU A 95 -6.47 7.33 -6.14
CA LEU A 95 -7.79 7.55 -6.76
C LEU A 95 -7.71 7.52 -8.28
N ASN A 96 -6.70 8.17 -8.87
CA ASN A 96 -6.52 8.19 -10.32
C ASN A 96 -6.17 6.79 -10.85
N THR A 97 -5.42 5.99 -10.09
CA THR A 97 -5.12 4.61 -10.45
C THR A 97 -6.37 3.74 -10.41
N MET A 98 -7.20 3.88 -9.37
CA MET A 98 -8.51 3.22 -9.30
C MET A 98 -9.37 3.57 -10.52
N TYR A 99 -9.48 4.87 -10.82
CA TYR A 99 -10.29 5.37 -11.93
C TYR A 99 -9.83 4.81 -13.28
N ARG A 100 -8.53 4.90 -13.59
CA ARG A 100 -7.99 4.39 -14.85
C ARG A 100 -8.21 2.89 -15.00
N GLN A 101 -7.97 2.11 -13.96
CA GLN A 101 -8.10 0.66 -14.05
C GLN A 101 -9.56 0.22 -14.26
N LEU A 102 -10.50 0.80 -13.49
CA LEU A 102 -11.93 0.51 -13.61
C LEU A 102 -12.55 0.98 -14.93
N ASN A 103 -11.90 1.90 -15.65
CA ASN A 103 -12.40 2.46 -16.91
C ASN A 103 -11.48 2.16 -18.10
N SER A 104 -10.57 1.18 -17.96
CA SER A 104 -9.57 0.85 -18.98
C SER A 104 -10.19 0.45 -20.34
N ASP A 105 -11.40 -0.10 -20.34
CA ASP A 105 -12.14 -0.45 -21.56
C ASP A 105 -12.77 0.75 -22.29
N LEU A 106 -12.85 1.93 -21.66
CA LEU A 106 -13.45 3.14 -22.24
C LEU A 106 -12.45 4.01 -23.02
N GLU A 107 -11.16 3.70 -22.94
CA GLU A 107 -10.08 4.46 -23.58
C GLU A 107 -9.57 3.84 -24.91
N ASN A 108 -10.23 2.77 -25.40
CA ASN A 108 -9.92 2.09 -26.67
C ASN A 108 -10.93 2.39 -27.79
#